data_AF-A0A7X4FR51-F1
#
_entry.id   AF-A0A7X4FR51-F1
#
_cell.length_a   1.000
_cell.length_b   1.000
_cell.length_c   1.000
_cell.angle_alpha   90.00
_cell.angle_beta   90.00
_cell.angle_gamma   90.00
#
_symmetry.space_group_name_H-M   'P 1'
#
loop_
_entity.id
_entity.type
_entity.pdbx_description
1 polymer ?
#
loop_
_entity_poly.entity_id
_entity_poly.type
_entity_poly.pdbx_seq_one_letter_code
_entity_poly.pdbx_strand_id
1 'polypeptide(L)'
;MRTPQNLAQLTVPSALERMGDFSQSLDQSGNLIPVIDPSTGMPFPGNVVPADRINPHGQALLNWFPDPNVDGQSNYNYQFQGQQRAPRINNVTRVDVRPTTSDSIYARFSHWLQPTSSWRGGWEMLERTFTYNDFAVATNYTRVIGDNMVNEFNFGWRHSSEHNPWASSFDINRNRRIDSDTAFPGDDGRDNGGDGSNTRGVVPYTLAQWYPTNNLYGIIPAMSFGAPIPNPANPSWDSRFINYGNDDLFNFY
;
A
#
# COMPACT_ATOMS: atom_id res chain seq x y z
N MET A 1 -6.09 8.04 16.30
CA MET A 1 -7.49 7.74 15.92
C MET A 1 -7.46 6.71 14.80
N ARG A 2 -8.40 5.75 14.82
CA ARG A 2 -8.60 4.75 13.75
C ARG A 2 -9.80 5.21 12.92
N THR A 3 -9.68 5.20 11.61
CA THR A 3 -10.77 5.59 10.70
C THR A 3 -10.96 4.51 9.65
N PRO A 4 -12.20 4.18 9.25
CA PRO A 4 -12.43 3.23 8.18
C PRO A 4 -11.91 3.79 6.85
N GLN A 5 -11.34 2.92 6.01
CA GLN A 5 -11.06 3.22 4.61
C GLN A 5 -12.36 3.13 3.79
N ASN A 6 -12.30 3.55 2.52
CA ASN A 6 -13.38 3.31 1.58
C ASN A 6 -13.66 1.80 1.50
N LEU A 7 -14.94 1.45 1.41
CA LEU A 7 -15.36 0.08 1.14
C LEU A 7 -14.87 -0.32 -0.25
N ALA A 8 -14.05 -1.37 -0.31
CA ALA A 8 -13.66 -2.01 -1.55
C ALA A 8 -14.70 -3.08 -1.91
N GLN A 9 -15.14 -3.09 -3.16
CA GLN A 9 -16.04 -4.09 -3.73
C GLN A 9 -15.37 -4.64 -4.98
N LEU A 10 -15.02 -5.92 -4.95
CA LEU A 10 -14.17 -6.56 -5.94
C LEU A 10 -14.75 -7.90 -6.39
N THR A 11 -14.40 -8.31 -7.61
CA THR A 11 -14.61 -9.68 -8.10
C THR A 11 -13.33 -10.47 -7.92
N VAL A 12 -13.42 -11.57 -7.17
CA VAL A 12 -12.35 -12.54 -6.90
C VAL A 12 -12.78 -13.93 -7.39
N PRO A 13 -11.84 -14.86 -7.65
CA PRO A 13 -12.18 -16.21 -8.07
C PRO A 13 -13.03 -16.95 -7.04
N SER A 14 -14.14 -17.52 -7.49
CA SER A 14 -14.98 -18.43 -6.72
C SER A 14 -14.30 -19.77 -6.43
N ALA A 15 -14.87 -20.54 -5.50
CA ALA A 15 -14.36 -21.87 -5.17
C ALA A 15 -14.35 -22.82 -6.39
N LEU A 16 -15.36 -22.74 -7.26
CA LEU A 16 -15.43 -23.54 -8.49
C LEU A 16 -14.34 -23.12 -9.50
N GLU A 17 -14.16 -21.83 -9.70
CA GLU A 17 -13.16 -21.31 -10.65
C GLU A 17 -11.73 -21.66 -10.22
N ARG A 18 -11.44 -21.66 -8.91
CA ARG A 18 -10.17 -22.14 -8.34
C ARG A 18 -9.89 -23.62 -8.64
N MET A 19 -10.95 -24.41 -8.89
CA MET A 19 -10.86 -25.82 -9.27
C MET A 19 -10.92 -26.04 -10.79
N GLY A 20 -10.99 -24.97 -11.59
CA GLY A 20 -11.10 -25.04 -13.05
C GLY A 20 -12.53 -25.26 -13.57
N ASP A 21 -13.54 -25.15 -12.70
CA ASP A 21 -14.95 -25.19 -13.09
C ASP A 21 -15.48 -23.77 -13.26
N PHE A 22 -15.73 -23.38 -14.50
CA PHE A 22 -16.27 -22.06 -14.86
C PHE A 22 -17.73 -22.15 -15.30
N SER A 23 -18.43 -23.25 -15.00
CA SER A 23 -19.83 -23.48 -15.40
C SER A 23 -20.80 -22.42 -14.84
N GLN A 24 -20.37 -21.65 -13.85
CA GLN A 24 -21.11 -20.56 -13.21
C GLN A 24 -20.47 -19.17 -13.41
N SER A 25 -19.46 -19.06 -14.25
CA SER A 25 -18.81 -17.78 -14.55
C SER A 25 -19.66 -16.98 -15.54
N LEU A 26 -20.41 -16.01 -15.04
CA LEU A 26 -21.32 -15.18 -15.83
C LEU A 26 -20.79 -13.76 -16.01
N ASP A 27 -21.12 -13.13 -17.13
CA ASP A 27 -20.94 -11.70 -17.34
C ASP A 27 -22.00 -10.89 -16.57
N GLN A 28 -21.88 -9.55 -16.61
CA GLN A 28 -22.84 -8.65 -15.94
C GLN A 28 -24.27 -8.74 -16.47
N SER A 29 -24.47 -9.29 -17.68
CA SER A 29 -25.78 -9.51 -18.29
C SER A 29 -26.35 -10.90 -17.98
N GLY A 30 -25.62 -11.73 -17.22
CA GLY A 30 -26.01 -13.09 -16.87
C GLY A 30 -25.68 -14.13 -17.95
N ASN A 31 -24.88 -13.78 -18.96
CA ASN A 31 -24.45 -14.75 -19.98
C ASN A 31 -23.22 -15.51 -19.49
N LEU A 32 -23.16 -16.81 -19.81
CA LEU A 32 -21.98 -17.63 -19.51
C LEU A 32 -20.75 -17.12 -20.27
N ILE A 33 -19.64 -16.94 -19.57
CA ILE A 33 -18.34 -16.60 -20.15
C ILE A 33 -17.67 -17.90 -20.61
N PRO A 34 -17.52 -18.16 -21.92
CA PRO A 34 -16.95 -19.41 -22.39
C PRO A 34 -15.43 -19.46 -22.16
N VAL A 35 -14.95 -20.54 -21.56
CA VAL A 35 -13.53 -20.86 -21.42
C VAL A 35 -13.11 -21.71 -22.61
N ILE A 36 -12.23 -21.13 -23.44
CA ILE A 36 -11.82 -21.73 -24.70
C ILE A 36 -10.63 -22.67 -24.49
N ASP A 37 -10.74 -23.89 -25.02
CA ASP A 37 -9.60 -24.81 -25.11
C ASP A 37 -8.62 -24.28 -26.18
N PRO A 38 -7.38 -23.90 -25.80
CA PRO A 38 -6.41 -23.35 -26.75
C PRO A 38 -5.96 -24.35 -27.82
N SER A 39 -6.14 -25.65 -27.62
CA SER A 39 -5.75 -26.69 -28.57
C SER A 39 -6.77 -26.89 -29.70
N THR A 40 -8.04 -26.57 -29.45
CA THR A 40 -9.14 -26.78 -30.41
C THR A 40 -9.78 -25.47 -30.87
N GLY A 41 -9.63 -24.39 -30.10
CA GLY A 41 -10.33 -23.12 -30.31
C GLY A 41 -11.83 -23.17 -29.95
N MET A 42 -12.31 -24.27 -29.37
CA MET A 42 -13.70 -24.44 -28.94
C MET A 42 -13.84 -24.32 -27.42
N PRO A 43 -15.02 -23.95 -26.88
CA PRO A 43 -15.25 -23.96 -25.44
C PRO A 43 -15.02 -25.36 -24.83
N PHE A 44 -14.46 -25.43 -23.63
CA PHE A 44 -14.42 -26.67 -22.87
C PHE A 44 -15.84 -27.20 -22.64
N PRO A 45 -16.08 -28.52 -22.78
CA PRO A 45 -17.38 -29.11 -22.46
C PRO A 45 -17.81 -28.76 -21.02
N GLY A 46 -19.03 -28.25 -20.86
CA GLY A 46 -19.55 -27.82 -19.55
C GLY A 46 -18.83 -26.61 -18.93
N ASN A 47 -17.94 -25.95 -19.67
CA ASN A 47 -17.07 -24.88 -19.16
C ASN A 47 -16.11 -25.34 -18.04
N VAL A 48 -15.74 -26.62 -18.03
CA VAL A 48 -14.84 -27.20 -17.03
C VAL A 48 -13.51 -27.57 -17.67
N VAL A 49 -12.41 -27.03 -17.13
CA VAL A 49 -11.04 -27.37 -17.56
C VAL A 49 -10.65 -28.72 -16.94
N PRO A 50 -10.28 -29.74 -17.73
CA PRO A 50 -9.81 -31.01 -17.20
C PRO A 50 -8.59 -30.85 -16.29
N ALA A 51 -8.51 -31.63 -15.21
CA ALA A 51 -7.47 -31.48 -14.19
C ALA A 51 -6.04 -31.61 -14.74
N ASP A 52 -5.82 -32.47 -15.73
CA ASP A 52 -4.56 -32.66 -16.44
C ASP A 52 -4.18 -31.49 -17.36
N ARG A 53 -5.13 -30.58 -17.63
CA ARG A 53 -4.95 -29.38 -18.44
C ARG A 53 -4.85 -28.11 -17.57
N ILE A 54 -5.05 -28.20 -16.26
CA ILE A 54 -4.90 -27.08 -15.34
C ILE A 54 -3.42 -26.79 -15.13
N ASN A 55 -3.01 -25.56 -15.40
CA ASN A 55 -1.67 -25.11 -15.07
C ASN A 55 -1.58 -24.88 -13.54
N PRO A 56 -0.70 -25.59 -12.81
CA PRO A 56 -0.60 -25.47 -11.36
C PRO A 56 -0.20 -24.06 -10.90
N HIS A 57 0.52 -23.27 -11.70
CA HIS A 57 0.86 -21.89 -11.38
C HIS A 57 -0.32 -20.93 -11.54
N GLY A 58 -1.16 -21.15 -12.56
CA GLY A 58 -2.41 -20.39 -12.73
C GLY A 58 -3.36 -20.66 -11.56
N GLN A 59 -3.46 -21.94 -11.16
CA GLN A 59 -4.26 -22.34 -10.02
C GLN A 59 -3.73 -21.77 -8.69
N ALA A 60 -2.41 -21.78 -8.49
CA ALA A 60 -1.77 -21.15 -7.34
C ALA A 60 -2.10 -19.65 -7.23
N LEU A 61 -2.13 -18.96 -8.37
CA LEU A 61 -2.50 -17.55 -8.43
C LEU A 61 -3.98 -17.32 -8.09
N LEU A 62 -4.90 -18.16 -8.59
CA LEU A 62 -6.33 -18.05 -8.24
C LEU A 62 -6.56 -18.25 -6.73
N ASN A 63 -5.79 -19.15 -6.11
CA ASN A 63 -5.85 -19.43 -4.67
C ASN A 63 -5.20 -18.35 -3.79
N TRP A 64 -4.44 -17.42 -4.38
CA TRP A 64 -3.86 -16.30 -3.65
C TRP A 64 -4.87 -15.19 -3.35
N PHE A 65 -5.92 -15.04 -4.18
CA PHE A 65 -7.00 -14.11 -3.92
C PHE A 65 -7.80 -14.53 -2.67
N PRO A 66 -8.38 -13.58 -1.91
CA PRO A 66 -9.26 -13.93 -0.80
C PRO A 66 -10.50 -14.66 -1.32
N ASP A 67 -11.10 -15.51 -0.49
CA ASP A 67 -12.36 -16.16 -0.83
C ASP A 67 -13.49 -15.11 -0.94
N PRO A 68 -14.47 -15.31 -1.85
CA PRO A 68 -15.68 -14.51 -1.88
C PRO A 68 -16.35 -14.43 -0.51
N ASN A 69 -16.92 -13.28 -0.18
CA ASN A 69 -17.67 -13.07 1.07
C ASN A 69 -18.98 -12.30 0.86
N VAL A 70 -19.39 -12.10 -0.39
CA VAL A 70 -20.67 -11.50 -0.79
C VAL A 70 -21.32 -12.35 -1.87
N ASP A 71 -22.59 -12.65 -1.67
CA ASP A 71 -23.42 -13.38 -2.64
C ASP A 71 -24.48 -12.47 -3.27
N GLY A 72 -25.02 -12.91 -4.41
CA GLY A 72 -26.20 -12.28 -5.06
C GLY A 72 -25.93 -10.95 -5.77
N GLN A 73 -24.66 -10.61 -5.99
CA GLN A 73 -24.23 -9.40 -6.71
C GLN A 73 -23.60 -9.80 -8.05
N SER A 74 -23.88 -9.05 -9.11
CA SER A 74 -23.39 -9.37 -10.47
C SER A 74 -22.07 -8.69 -10.82
N ASN A 75 -21.62 -7.73 -10.02
CA ASN A 75 -20.46 -6.88 -10.31
C ASN A 75 -19.34 -6.95 -9.25
N TYR A 76 -19.53 -7.71 -8.18
CA TYR A 76 -18.52 -8.04 -7.16
C TYR A 76 -19.00 -9.25 -6.36
N ASN A 77 -18.10 -10.03 -5.78
CA ASN A 77 -18.41 -11.13 -4.86
C ASN A 77 -17.54 -11.08 -3.59
N TYR A 78 -16.78 -9.99 -3.44
CA TYR A 78 -15.95 -9.72 -2.29
C TYR A 78 -16.08 -8.27 -1.86
N GLN A 79 -16.13 -8.05 -0.56
CA GLN A 79 -16.07 -6.73 0.04
C GLN A 79 -15.06 -6.69 1.19
N PHE A 80 -14.36 -5.57 1.31
CA PHE A 80 -13.42 -5.33 2.39
C PHE A 80 -13.39 -3.86 2.76
N GLN A 81 -13.38 -3.59 4.06
CA GLN A 81 -13.18 -2.26 4.58
C GLN A 81 -11.97 -2.26 5.51
N GLY A 82 -10.83 -1.86 4.95
CA GLY A 82 -9.61 -1.70 5.72
C GLY A 82 -9.76 -0.59 6.76
N GLN A 83 -8.90 -0.61 7.77
CA GLN A 83 -8.82 0.44 8.77
C GLN A 83 -7.53 1.24 8.56
N GLN A 84 -7.66 2.56 8.50
CA GLN A 84 -6.52 3.47 8.49
C GLN A 84 -6.19 3.92 9.92
N ARG A 85 -4.90 3.97 10.25
CA ARG A 85 -4.37 4.55 11.48
C ARG A 85 -3.47 5.71 11.11
N ALA A 86 -3.79 6.92 11.58
CA ALA A 86 -2.98 8.10 11.33
C ALA A 86 -2.89 8.97 12.60
N PRO A 87 -2.21 8.51 13.67
CA PRO A 87 -1.91 9.40 14.79
C PRO A 87 -1.12 10.62 14.28
N ARG A 88 -1.44 11.78 14.85
CA ARG A 88 -0.76 13.05 14.55
C ARG A 88 -0.16 13.57 15.83
N ILE A 89 1.14 13.80 15.81
CA ILE A 89 1.88 14.40 16.92
C ILE A 89 2.39 15.74 16.41
N ASN A 90 1.97 16.83 17.06
CA ASN A 90 2.40 18.17 16.71
C ASN A 90 2.90 18.85 17.98
N ASN A 91 4.20 19.11 18.03
CA ASN A 91 4.83 19.82 19.13
C ASN A 91 5.28 21.18 18.63
N VAL A 92 4.85 22.23 19.31
CA VAL A 92 5.28 23.60 19.02
C VAL A 92 5.80 24.20 20.31
N THR A 93 7.05 24.65 20.27
CA THR A 93 7.67 25.42 21.35
C THR A 93 8.04 26.78 20.81
N ARG A 94 7.77 27.82 21.59
CA ARG A 94 8.15 29.18 21.26
C ARG A 94 8.83 29.81 22.46
N VAL A 95 9.90 30.54 22.18
CA VAL A 95 10.63 31.34 23.15
C VAL A 95 10.65 32.77 22.65
N ASP A 96 10.17 33.68 23.50
CA ASP A 96 10.14 35.11 23.24
C ASP A 96 11.06 35.80 24.27
N VAL A 97 11.94 36.68 23.82
CA VAL A 97 12.85 37.44 24.67
C VAL A 97 12.89 38.89 24.25
N ARG A 98 13.04 39.77 25.25
CA ARG A 98 13.29 41.20 25.07
C ARG A 98 14.57 41.58 25.80
N PRO A 99 15.74 41.42 25.18
CA PRO A 99 17.02 41.74 25.82
C PRO A 99 17.12 43.20 26.24
N THR A 100 16.46 44.10 25.50
CA THR A 100 16.33 45.53 25.82
C THR A 100 14.89 45.99 25.60
N THR A 101 14.60 47.26 25.91
CA THR A 101 13.29 47.87 25.58
C THR A 101 13.08 48.08 24.08
N SER A 102 14.14 48.04 23.27
CA SER A 102 14.09 48.30 21.83
C SER A 102 14.18 47.03 20.99
N ASP A 103 14.50 45.89 21.60
CA ASP A 103 14.70 44.61 20.91
C ASP A 103 13.58 43.62 21.27
N SER A 104 13.00 42.98 20.26
CA SER A 104 12.07 41.88 20.40
C SER A 104 12.54 40.72 19.53
N ILE A 105 12.77 39.57 20.14
CA ILE A 105 13.20 38.36 19.43
C ILE A 105 12.24 37.24 19.77
N TYR A 106 11.89 36.44 18.78
CA TYR A 106 11.30 35.13 19.03
C TYR A 106 11.96 34.05 18.19
N ALA A 107 11.93 32.83 18.73
CA ALA A 107 12.21 31.61 18.01
C ALA A 107 11.06 30.62 18.24
N ARG A 108 10.58 30.00 17.17
CA ARG A 108 9.58 28.94 17.18
C ARG A 108 10.21 27.67 16.62
N PHE A 109 10.08 26.58 17.36
CA PHE A 109 10.44 25.23 16.97
C PHE A 109 9.16 24.43 16.80
N SER A 110 8.97 23.76 15.67
CA SER A 110 7.86 22.85 15.46
C SER A 110 8.35 21.50 14.98
N HIS A 111 7.73 20.45 15.50
CA HIS A 111 7.92 19.08 15.05
C HIS A 111 6.55 18.45 14.83
N TRP A 112 6.34 18.00 13.60
CA TRP A 112 5.16 17.27 13.18
C TRP A 112 5.55 15.85 12.79
N LEU A 113 4.89 14.86 13.38
CA LEU A 113 5.09 13.45 13.08
C LEU A 113 3.74 12.78 12.82
N GLN A 114 3.64 12.08 11.70
CA GLN A 114 2.43 11.39 11.29
C GLN A 114 2.75 10.05 10.59
N PRO A 115 2.86 8.95 11.36
CA PRO A 115 2.82 7.62 10.78
C PRO A 115 1.38 7.28 10.39
N THR A 116 1.20 6.86 9.14
CA THR A 116 -0.09 6.53 8.52
C THR A 116 -0.07 5.11 8.01
N SER A 117 -0.73 4.19 8.72
CA SER A 117 -0.91 2.79 8.35
C SER A 117 -2.23 2.58 7.62
N SER A 118 -2.23 1.84 6.52
CA SER A 118 -3.42 1.56 5.71
C SER A 118 -3.23 0.36 4.79
N TRP A 119 -4.31 -0.35 4.50
CA TRP A 119 -4.31 -1.47 3.56
C TRP A 119 -4.19 -0.99 2.11
N ARG A 120 -3.62 -1.83 1.25
CA ARG A 120 -3.52 -1.66 -0.20
C ARG A 120 -4.13 -2.85 -0.93
N GLY A 121 -4.61 -2.64 -2.16
CA GLY A 121 -5.20 -3.69 -3.00
C GLY A 121 -6.70 -3.90 -2.83
N GLY A 122 -7.34 -3.28 -1.83
CA GLY A 122 -8.78 -3.45 -1.60
C GLY A 122 -9.14 -4.78 -0.92
N TRP A 123 -8.16 -5.49 -0.37
CA TRP A 123 -8.29 -6.60 0.58
C TRP A 123 -7.11 -6.59 1.55
N GLU A 124 -6.99 -7.62 2.39
CA GLU A 124 -5.87 -7.85 3.32
C GLU A 124 -4.57 -8.28 2.60
N MET A 125 -4.22 -7.56 1.53
CA MET A 125 -3.03 -7.84 0.72
C MET A 125 -1.79 -7.39 1.47
N LEU A 126 -1.72 -6.10 1.80
CA LEU A 126 -0.55 -5.47 2.37
C LEU A 126 -0.97 -4.28 3.23
N GLU A 127 -0.60 -4.27 4.52
CA GLU A 127 -0.68 -3.06 5.34
C GLU A 127 0.64 -2.30 5.24
N ARG A 128 0.56 -1.03 4.81
CA ARG A 128 1.73 -0.15 4.66
C ARG A 128 1.64 0.98 5.65
N THR A 129 2.75 1.26 6.34
CA THR A 129 2.91 2.47 7.15
C THR A 129 3.80 3.47 6.43
N PHE A 130 3.28 4.66 6.22
CA PHE A 130 4.01 5.81 5.69
C PHE A 130 4.19 6.85 6.79
N THR A 131 5.41 7.27 7.07
CA THR A 131 5.72 8.23 8.12
C THR A 131 6.15 9.54 7.52
N TYR A 132 5.31 10.56 7.70
CA TYR A 132 5.68 11.94 7.42
C TYR A 132 6.26 12.58 8.68
N ASN A 133 7.45 13.16 8.55
CA ASN A 133 8.15 13.84 9.62
C ASN A 133 8.57 15.23 9.14
N ASP A 134 8.29 16.26 9.92
CA ASP A 134 8.56 17.64 9.54
C ASP A 134 9.05 18.43 10.75
N PHE A 135 10.26 18.97 10.62
CA PHE A 135 10.87 19.86 11.60
C PHE A 135 10.98 21.25 11.00
N ALA A 136 10.62 22.28 11.77
CA ALA A 136 10.82 23.65 11.35
C ALA A 136 11.30 24.54 12.50
N VAL A 137 12.11 25.52 12.12
CA VAL A 137 12.57 26.62 12.96
C VAL A 137 12.18 27.91 12.27
N ALA A 138 11.53 28.81 13.01
CA ALA A 138 11.23 30.16 12.53
C ALA A 138 11.68 31.18 13.57
N THR A 139 12.49 32.13 13.15
CA THR A 139 13.03 33.20 14.01
C THR A 139 12.65 34.56 13.45
N ASN A 140 12.35 35.48 14.35
CA ASN A 140 12.16 36.89 14.02
C ASN A 140 12.94 37.74 15.01
N TYR A 141 13.51 38.81 14.50
CA TYR A 141 14.15 39.84 15.28
C TYR A 141 13.63 41.19 14.81
N THR A 142 13.10 41.98 15.74
CA THR A 142 12.70 43.36 15.53
C THR A 142 13.52 44.27 16.43
N ARG A 143 14.07 45.34 15.87
CA ARG A 143 14.75 46.40 16.61
C ARG A 143 14.22 47.77 16.25
N VAL A 144 13.83 48.54 17.27
CA VAL A 144 13.61 49.99 17.14
C VAL A 144 14.98 50.68 17.15
N ILE A 145 15.38 51.27 16.03
CA ILE A 145 16.68 51.95 15.89
C ILE A 145 16.57 53.42 16.35
N GLY A 146 15.39 54.02 16.19
CA GLY A 146 15.07 55.36 16.68
C GLY A 146 13.57 55.65 16.53
N ASP A 147 13.16 56.89 16.82
CA ASP A 147 11.75 57.29 16.91
C ASP A 147 10.96 57.14 15.59
N ASN A 148 11.66 56.94 14.47
CA ASN A 148 11.07 56.81 13.13
C ASN A 148 11.64 55.63 12.33
N MET A 149 12.35 54.69 12.96
CA MET A 149 12.98 53.58 12.24
C MET A 149 12.96 52.26 13.02
N VAL A 150 12.47 51.21 12.36
CA VAL A 150 12.44 49.82 12.84
C VAL A 150 13.11 48.93 11.80
N ASN A 151 13.97 48.02 12.26
CA ASN A 151 14.48 46.92 11.45
C ASN A 151 13.78 45.62 11.86
N GLU A 152 13.37 44.84 10.87
CA GLU A 152 12.84 43.50 11.06
C GLU A 152 13.66 42.53 10.22
N PHE A 153 13.97 41.38 10.81
CA PHE A 153 14.64 40.26 10.15
C PHE A 153 13.89 38.98 10.45
N ASN A 154 13.59 38.19 9.41
CA ASN A 154 12.97 36.89 9.54
C ASN A 154 13.83 35.80 8.89
N PHE A 155 13.90 34.66 9.56
CA PHE A 155 14.53 33.46 9.02
C PHE A 155 13.67 32.23 9.32
N GLY A 156 13.58 31.34 8.34
CA GLY A 156 12.90 30.06 8.46
C GLY A 156 13.73 28.93 7.86
N TRP A 157 13.79 27.82 8.57
CA TRP A 157 14.27 26.54 8.06
C TRP A 157 13.22 25.47 8.30
N ARG A 158 13.05 24.60 7.32
CA ARG A 158 12.15 23.45 7.39
C ARG A 158 12.82 22.25 6.74
N HIS A 159 12.73 21.11 7.40
CA HIS A 159 13.14 19.82 6.88
C HIS A 159 11.98 18.85 6.99
N SER A 160 11.53 18.34 5.85
CA SER A 160 10.54 17.28 5.79
C SER A 160 11.19 16.00 5.27
N SER A 161 10.88 14.89 5.93
CA SER A 161 11.23 13.56 5.48
C SER A 161 10.01 12.67 5.40
N GLU A 162 9.98 11.88 4.34
CA GLU A 162 9.05 10.81 4.11
C GLU A 162 9.80 9.51 4.28
N HIS A 163 9.57 8.86 5.42
CA HIS A 163 10.04 7.50 5.64
C HIS A 163 8.91 6.56 5.38
N ASN A 164 9.15 5.63 4.47
CA ASN A 164 8.19 4.58 4.23
C ASN A 164 8.79 3.24 4.68
N PRO A 165 8.66 2.90 5.98
CA PRO A 165 9.12 1.61 6.47
C PRO A 165 8.46 0.48 5.68
N TRP A 166 9.17 -0.64 5.59
CA TRP A 166 8.70 -1.84 4.90
C TRP A 166 7.29 -2.23 5.38
N ALA A 167 6.51 -2.83 4.49
CA ALA A 167 5.37 -3.62 4.94
C ALA A 167 5.86 -4.67 5.95
N SER A 168 4.97 -5.15 6.83
CA SER A 168 5.35 -6.18 7.79
C SER A 168 5.95 -7.40 7.06
N SER A 169 6.96 -8.06 7.65
CA SER A 169 7.54 -9.28 7.06
C SER A 169 6.48 -10.35 6.79
N PHE A 170 5.42 -10.37 7.60
CA PHE A 170 4.21 -11.17 7.40
C PHE A 170 3.48 -10.88 6.07
N ASP A 171 3.10 -9.63 5.81
CA ASP A 171 2.35 -9.29 4.59
C ASP A 171 3.18 -9.53 3.33
N ILE A 172 4.49 -9.32 3.41
CA ILE A 172 5.42 -9.62 2.34
C ILE A 172 5.44 -11.12 2.05
N ASN A 173 5.59 -11.96 3.08
CA ASN A 173 5.67 -13.41 2.92
C ASN A 173 4.40 -14.01 2.30
N ARG A 174 3.22 -13.46 2.64
CA ARG A 174 1.92 -13.83 2.03
C ARG A 174 1.84 -13.54 0.53
N ASN A 175 2.57 -12.53 0.06
CA ASN A 175 2.56 -12.09 -1.34
C ASN A 175 3.83 -12.49 -2.10
N ARG A 176 4.67 -13.32 -1.48
CA ARG A 176 5.94 -13.77 -2.03
C ARG A 176 5.75 -15.01 -2.90
N ARG A 177 6.56 -15.11 -3.93
CA ARG A 177 6.67 -16.27 -4.82
C ARG A 177 7.54 -17.35 -4.20
N ILE A 178 7.23 -18.61 -4.50
CA ILE A 178 7.92 -19.78 -3.91
C ILE A 178 9.39 -19.89 -4.31
N ASP A 179 9.76 -19.30 -5.45
CA ASP A 179 11.09 -19.31 -6.03
C ASP A 179 11.94 -18.08 -5.65
N SER A 180 11.52 -17.28 -4.67
CA SER A 180 12.31 -16.14 -4.22
C SER A 180 13.39 -16.58 -3.20
N ASP A 181 14.65 -16.54 -3.63
CA ASP A 181 15.81 -16.88 -2.79
C ASP A 181 16.22 -15.77 -1.80
N THR A 182 15.59 -14.59 -1.87
CA THR A 182 15.93 -13.45 -1.02
C THR A 182 15.19 -13.49 0.31
N ALA A 183 15.93 -13.71 1.40
CA ALA A 183 15.47 -13.35 2.73
C ALA A 183 15.24 -11.84 2.80
N PHE A 184 14.12 -11.40 3.37
CA PHE A 184 13.80 -9.98 3.42
C PHE A 184 14.73 -9.26 4.43
N PRO A 185 15.42 -8.16 4.06
CA PRO A 185 16.21 -7.40 5.01
C PRO A 185 15.27 -6.70 6.00
N GLY A 186 15.38 -7.04 7.29
CA GLY A 186 14.54 -6.44 8.34
C GLY A 186 13.33 -7.27 8.77
N ASP A 187 13.32 -8.58 8.51
CA ASP A 187 12.51 -9.49 9.34
C ASP A 187 13.03 -9.39 10.78
N ASP A 188 12.42 -8.49 11.56
CA ASP A 188 12.75 -8.31 12.97
C ASP A 188 12.14 -9.43 13.84
N GLY A 189 11.45 -10.40 13.22
CA GLY A 189 10.75 -11.49 13.87
C GLY A 189 9.65 -11.02 14.81
N ARG A 190 9.28 -9.73 14.76
CA ARG A 190 8.24 -9.16 15.60
C ARG A 190 6.96 -9.07 14.80
N ASP A 191 6.02 -9.93 15.18
CA ASP A 191 4.64 -9.88 14.74
C ASP A 191 4.05 -8.50 15.06
N ASN A 192 4.08 -7.57 14.11
CA ASN A 192 3.43 -6.27 14.25
C ASN A 192 1.90 -6.38 14.04
N GLY A 193 1.27 -7.35 14.72
CA GLY A 193 -0.18 -7.32 14.98
C GLY A 193 -1.06 -8.44 14.42
N GLY A 194 -0.60 -9.69 14.31
CA GLY A 194 -1.51 -10.80 14.02
C GLY A 194 -0.91 -12.21 14.11
N ASP A 195 -1.36 -12.98 15.11
CA ASP A 195 -1.37 -14.46 15.18
C ASP A 195 -0.05 -15.26 15.29
N GLY A 196 1.15 -14.73 15.00
CA GLY A 196 2.39 -15.50 15.27
C GLY A 196 2.47 -16.86 14.56
N SER A 197 1.69 -17.06 13.49
CA SER A 197 1.75 -18.23 12.62
C SER A 197 2.76 -17.96 11.50
N ASN A 198 4.05 -18.02 11.84
CA ASN A 198 5.19 -17.84 10.92
C ASN A 198 5.35 -18.98 9.88
N THR A 199 4.24 -19.56 9.38
CA THR A 199 4.25 -20.78 8.55
C THR A 199 3.17 -20.86 7.46
N ARG A 200 2.54 -19.75 7.05
CA ARG A 200 1.72 -19.72 5.81
C ARG A 200 2.24 -18.59 4.92
N GLY A 201 2.90 -18.87 3.82
CA GLY A 201 2.21 -19.35 2.63
C GLY A 201 2.85 -18.63 1.46
N VAL A 202 4.03 -19.10 1.07
CA VAL A 202 4.64 -18.62 -0.16
C VAL A 202 3.76 -19.12 -1.30
N VAL A 203 3.33 -18.24 -2.20
CA VAL A 203 2.45 -18.64 -3.29
C VAL A 203 3.25 -19.54 -4.23
N PRO A 204 2.78 -20.76 -4.56
CA PRO A 204 3.44 -21.68 -5.48
C PRO A 204 3.36 -21.22 -6.96
N TYR A 205 3.67 -19.95 -7.16
CA TYR A 205 3.71 -19.24 -8.42
C TYR A 205 5.17 -19.01 -8.80
N THR A 206 5.59 -19.55 -9.95
CA THR A 206 6.97 -19.45 -10.44
C THR A 206 7.03 -18.98 -11.90
N LEU A 207 6.05 -18.21 -12.38
CA LEU A 207 6.07 -17.73 -13.78
C LEU A 207 7.35 -16.95 -14.06
N ALA A 208 7.98 -17.22 -15.21
CA ALA A 208 9.26 -16.62 -15.59
C ALA A 208 9.20 -15.09 -15.55
N GLN A 209 10.30 -14.48 -15.12
CA GLN A 209 10.45 -13.02 -15.09
C GLN A 209 11.47 -12.60 -16.14
N TRP A 210 11.13 -11.59 -16.96
CA TRP A 210 12.06 -11.02 -17.94
C TRP A 210 13.21 -10.25 -17.27
N TYR A 211 12.97 -9.69 -16.07
CA TYR A 211 13.96 -8.98 -15.27
C TYR A 211 13.85 -9.36 -13.78
N PRO A 212 14.28 -10.57 -13.38
CA PRO A 212 14.18 -11.04 -12.01
C PRO A 212 14.87 -10.11 -11.00
N THR A 213 15.94 -9.44 -11.43
CA THR A 213 16.69 -8.45 -10.63
C THR A 213 15.85 -7.24 -10.20
N ASN A 214 14.79 -6.91 -10.95
CA ASN A 214 13.88 -5.82 -10.60
C ASN A 214 12.82 -6.25 -9.59
N ASN A 215 12.63 -7.56 -9.40
CA ASN A 215 11.78 -8.13 -8.36
C ASN A 215 12.65 -8.64 -7.22
N LEU A 216 13.42 -7.73 -6.61
CA LEU A 216 14.38 -8.01 -5.55
C LEU A 216 13.78 -8.82 -4.39
N TYR A 217 12.47 -8.67 -4.18
CA TYR A 217 11.71 -9.26 -3.09
C TYR A 217 10.87 -10.46 -3.49
N GLY A 218 10.92 -10.87 -4.76
CA GLY A 218 10.15 -11.99 -5.29
C GLY A 218 8.65 -11.87 -5.02
N ILE A 219 8.09 -10.67 -5.05
CA ILE A 219 6.66 -10.43 -4.84
C ILE A 219 5.91 -10.84 -6.13
N ILE A 220 4.69 -11.35 -5.98
CA ILE A 220 3.80 -11.60 -7.13
C ILE A 220 3.66 -10.30 -7.92
N PRO A 221 3.81 -10.29 -9.26
CA PRO A 221 3.78 -9.06 -10.03
C PRO A 221 2.43 -8.34 -9.96
N ALA A 222 2.43 -7.07 -10.35
CA ALA A 222 1.18 -6.34 -10.53
C ALA A 222 0.38 -6.98 -11.68
N MET A 223 -0.92 -7.08 -11.53
CA MET A 223 -1.82 -7.69 -12.51
C MET A 223 -3.03 -6.81 -12.71
N SER A 224 -3.49 -6.77 -13.95
CA SER A 224 -4.73 -6.10 -14.34
C SER A 224 -5.56 -7.10 -15.11
N PHE A 225 -6.80 -7.27 -14.67
CA PHE A 225 -7.81 -8.02 -15.38
C PHE A 225 -8.74 -7.02 -16.07
N GLY A 226 -9.13 -7.35 -17.31
CA GLY A 226 -10.03 -6.54 -18.11
C GLY A 226 -11.41 -7.18 -18.23
N ALA A 227 -12.22 -6.63 -19.13
CA ALA A 227 -13.48 -7.25 -19.52
C ALA A 227 -13.27 -8.73 -19.90
N PRO A 228 -14.20 -9.65 -19.55
CA PRO A 228 -15.55 -9.38 -19.04
C PRO A 228 -15.67 -9.25 -17.51
N ILE A 229 -14.57 -9.28 -16.75
CA ILE A 229 -14.61 -9.32 -15.28
C ILE A 229 -14.95 -7.92 -14.73
N PRO A 230 -16.07 -7.75 -13.99
CA PRO A 230 -16.42 -6.48 -13.39
C PRO A 230 -15.65 -6.24 -12.09
N ASN A 231 -15.27 -4.99 -11.81
CA ASN A 231 -14.51 -4.60 -10.60
C ASN A 231 -13.40 -5.60 -10.21
N PRO A 232 -12.50 -5.96 -11.13
CA PRO A 232 -11.56 -7.02 -10.87
C PRO A 232 -10.62 -6.66 -9.74
N ALA A 233 -10.29 -7.70 -8.96
CA ALA A 233 -9.23 -7.69 -7.98
C ALA A 233 -7.85 -7.46 -8.66
N ASN A 234 -7.50 -6.20 -8.91
CA ASN A 234 -6.25 -5.82 -9.59
C ASN A 234 -5.15 -5.50 -8.56
N PRO A 235 -4.24 -6.45 -8.24
CA PRO A 235 -3.12 -6.13 -7.39
C PRO A 235 -2.19 -5.18 -8.14
N SER A 236 -2.03 -3.99 -7.60
CA SER A 236 -1.04 -3.03 -8.05
C SER A 236 -0.03 -2.82 -6.94
N TRP A 237 1.23 -3.08 -7.27
CA TRP A 237 2.36 -2.68 -6.45
C TRP A 237 2.78 -1.32 -6.98
N ASP A 238 2.43 -0.28 -6.24
CA ASP A 238 2.94 1.07 -6.47
C ASP A 238 4.46 0.99 -6.65
N SER A 239 4.98 1.57 -7.73
CA SER A 239 6.41 1.63 -8.04
C SER A 239 7.24 2.34 -6.95
N ARG A 240 6.58 2.90 -5.94
CA ARG A 240 7.19 3.48 -4.75
C ARG A 240 7.41 2.45 -3.64
N PHE A 241 8.30 1.49 -3.91
CA PHE A 241 9.29 1.02 -2.91
C PHE A 241 10.42 2.07 -2.73
N ILE A 242 10.14 3.36 -2.99
CA ILE A 242 11.03 4.45 -2.61
C ILE A 242 11.05 4.45 -1.09
N ASN A 243 12.18 4.00 -0.55
CA ASN A 243 12.36 3.78 0.88
C ASN A 243 12.45 5.13 1.65
N TYR A 244 12.86 6.21 0.97
CA TYR A 244 13.13 7.52 1.56
C TYR A 244 12.93 8.66 0.55
N GLY A 245 12.34 9.77 1.00
CA GLY A 245 12.35 11.06 0.32
C GLY A 245 12.58 12.17 1.34
N ASN A 246 13.52 13.09 1.06
CA ASN A 246 13.87 14.19 1.97
C ASN A 246 13.87 15.50 1.19
N ASP A 247 13.27 16.54 1.77
CA ASP A 247 13.25 17.89 1.23
C ASP A 247 13.69 18.90 2.30
N ASP A 248 14.57 19.83 1.90
CA ASP A 248 15.02 20.95 2.72
C ASP A 248 14.56 22.27 2.10
N LEU A 249 13.98 23.15 2.93
CA LEU A 249 13.55 24.49 2.54
C LEU A 249 14.16 25.54 3.47
N PHE A 250 14.72 26.58 2.86
CA PHE A 250 15.27 27.75 3.55
C PHE A 250 14.58 29.01 3.05
N ASN A 251 14.18 29.87 3.98
CA ASN A 251 13.48 31.11 3.68
C ASN A 251 14.11 32.29 4.44
N PHE A 252 14.29 33.40 3.72
CA PHE A 252 14.83 34.65 4.23
C PHE A 252 13.98 35.81 3.68
N TYR A 253 13.55 36.72 4.56
CA TYR A 253 12.82 37.94 4.17
C TYR A 253 12.98 39.03 5.22
#